data_AF-A0A2H0KKL7-F1
#
_entry.id   AF-A0A2H0KKL7-F1
#
_cell.length_a   1.000
_cell.length_b   1.000
_cell.length_c   1.000
_cell.angle_alpha   90.00
_cell.angle_beta   90.00
_cell.angle_gamma   90.00
#
_symmetry.space_group_name_H-M   'P 1'
#
loop_
_entity.id
_entity.type
_entity.pdbx_description
1 polymer ?
#
loop_
_entity_poly.entity_id
_entity_poly.type
_entity_poly.pdbx_seq_one_letter_code
_entity_poly.pdbx_strand_id
1 'polypeptide(L)'
;DTSITLIEGMRKEEMAQIISKTLDIPEIEIMSKAKEGYIFPDTYQVPKNASSDVVLTIIKNNQKFVKAFQNIKKQTKLTEKQALILASLVEREARQPSTREKIAGIILKRYLADWPLDLDASLQYILGYQTNEKSWWKKSVTDEDKNIDSPFNTYKNKGLPPEPVCSPSLSSLEAVINADPSTPYWFYLTDNNGVMHYAVTLEEHEANVQKYLR
;
A
#
# COMPACT_ATOMS: atom_id res chain seq x y z
N ASP A 1 -29.96 -5.03 7.82
CA ASP A 1 -28.56 -4.79 7.46
C ASP A 1 -28.42 -4.42 5.98
N THR A 2 -27.24 -3.94 5.61
CA THR A 2 -26.80 -3.68 4.23
C THR A 2 -25.34 -4.14 4.08
N SER A 3 -24.93 -4.40 2.85
CA SER A 3 -23.60 -4.87 2.51
C SER A 3 -22.75 -3.71 1.99
N ILE A 4 -21.51 -3.59 2.46
CA ILE A 4 -20.51 -2.64 1.96
C ILE A 4 -19.28 -3.41 1.53
N THR A 5 -18.81 -3.20 0.31
CA THR A 5 -17.58 -3.82 -0.19
C THR A 5 -16.50 -2.76 -0.35
N LEU A 6 -15.42 -2.90 0.42
CA LEU A 6 -14.25 -2.02 0.43
C LEU A 6 -13.11 -2.70 -0.33
N ILE A 7 -12.46 -1.96 -1.24
CA ILE A 7 -11.52 -2.53 -2.22
C ILE A 7 -10.07 -2.28 -1.78
N GLU A 8 -9.23 -3.31 -1.95
CA GLU A 8 -7.79 -3.20 -1.67
C GLU A 8 -7.10 -2.12 -2.53
N GLY A 9 -6.03 -1.55 -1.99
CA GLY A 9 -5.23 -0.55 -2.68
C GLY A 9 -5.86 0.84 -2.74
N MET A 10 -7.06 1.02 -2.17
CA MET A 10 -7.73 2.33 -2.03
C MET A 10 -7.21 3.11 -0.83
N ARG A 11 -7.19 4.44 -0.96
CA ARG A 11 -6.93 5.36 0.16
C ARG A 11 -8.15 5.50 1.06
N LYS A 12 -7.95 6.05 2.26
CA LYS A 12 -9.06 6.36 3.17
C LYS A 12 -10.14 7.26 2.55
N GLU A 13 -9.79 8.17 1.65
CA GLU A 13 -10.74 9.04 0.96
C GLU A 13 -11.68 8.24 0.05
N GLU A 14 -11.12 7.31 -0.74
CA GLU A 14 -11.89 6.41 -1.62
C GLU A 14 -12.78 5.46 -0.79
N MET A 15 -12.26 4.96 0.34
CA MET A 15 -13.04 4.14 1.27
C MET A 15 -14.21 4.93 1.90
N ALA A 16 -13.96 6.18 2.30
CA ALA A 16 -14.98 7.05 2.86
C ALA A 16 -16.10 7.34 1.85
N GLN A 17 -15.76 7.53 0.57
CA GLN A 17 -16.75 7.70 -0.51
C GLN A 17 -17.67 6.48 -0.65
N ILE A 18 -17.12 5.26 -0.58
CA ILE A 18 -17.93 4.03 -0.65
C ILE A 18 -18.88 3.94 0.55
N ILE A 19 -18.36 4.13 1.76
CA ILE A 19 -19.16 4.05 3.00
C ILE A 19 -20.25 5.12 3.00
N SER A 20 -19.89 6.37 2.66
CA SER A 20 -20.81 7.51 2.54
C SER A 20 -21.96 7.21 1.59
N LYS A 21 -21.64 6.76 0.38
CA LYS A 21 -22.64 6.42 -0.64
C LYS A 21 -23.59 5.30 -0.21
N THR A 22 -23.14 4.36 0.61
CA THR A 22 -23.97 3.22 1.04
C THR A 22 -24.80 3.51 2.29
N LEU A 23 -24.31 4.34 3.22
CA LEU A 23 -24.94 4.56 4.53
C LEU A 23 -25.42 5.98 4.78
N ASP A 24 -25.23 6.90 3.83
CA ASP A 24 -25.55 8.33 3.98
C ASP A 24 -24.82 8.99 5.17
N ILE A 25 -23.59 8.52 5.43
CA ILE A 25 -22.69 9.08 6.45
C ILE A 25 -21.77 10.10 5.77
N PRO A 26 -21.63 11.32 6.27
CA PRO A 26 -20.71 12.31 5.68
C PRO A 26 -19.27 11.78 5.59
N GLU A 27 -18.65 11.91 4.41
CA GLU A 27 -17.26 11.45 4.18
C GLU A 27 -16.27 12.04 5.21
N ILE A 28 -16.45 13.32 5.55
CA ILE A 28 -15.61 14.03 6.53
C ILE A 28 -15.66 13.38 7.92
N GLU A 29 -16.80 12.83 8.32
CA GLU A 29 -16.96 12.16 9.61
C GLU A 29 -16.10 10.89 9.64
N ILE A 30 -16.14 10.10 8.57
CA ILE A 30 -15.35 8.87 8.42
C ILE A 30 -13.86 9.21 8.37
N MET A 31 -13.46 10.18 7.54
CA MET A 31 -12.07 10.58 7.37
C MET A 31 -11.44 11.16 8.63
N SER A 32 -12.23 11.82 9.49
CA SER A 32 -11.75 12.39 10.76
C SER A 32 -11.43 11.32 11.82
N LYS A 33 -12.06 10.15 11.71
CA LYS A 33 -11.95 9.05 12.68
C LYS A 33 -11.04 7.93 12.19
N ALA A 34 -10.97 7.74 10.87
CA ALA A 34 -10.17 6.69 10.26
C ALA A 34 -8.70 7.08 10.10
N LYS A 35 -7.82 6.09 10.21
CA LYS A 35 -6.41 6.21 9.88
C LYS A 35 -6.12 5.51 8.55
N GLU A 36 -5.21 6.08 7.76
CA GLU A 36 -4.80 5.48 6.49
C GLU A 36 -4.29 4.06 6.71
N GLY A 37 -4.68 3.14 5.83
CA GLY A 37 -4.33 1.73 5.94
C GLY A 37 -5.14 0.89 6.94
N TYR A 38 -5.90 1.51 7.86
CA TYR A 38 -6.64 0.77 8.90
C TYR A 38 -8.10 0.45 8.52
N ILE A 39 -8.58 0.96 7.39
CA ILE A 39 -9.87 0.56 6.83
C ILE A 39 -9.65 -0.71 6.01
N PHE A 40 -9.62 -1.87 6.68
CA PHE A 40 -9.28 -3.13 6.04
C PHE A 40 -10.25 -3.49 4.90
N PRO A 41 -9.76 -3.83 3.69
CA PRO A 41 -10.61 -4.17 2.56
C PRO A 41 -11.26 -5.55 2.75
N ASP A 42 -12.59 -5.57 2.75
CA ASP A 42 -13.42 -6.78 2.77
C ASP A 42 -14.86 -6.40 2.42
N THR A 43 -15.76 -7.38 2.42
CA THR A 43 -17.20 -7.14 2.41
C THR A 43 -17.78 -7.24 3.82
N TYR A 44 -18.46 -6.18 4.26
CA TYR A 44 -19.00 -6.04 5.61
C TYR A 44 -20.53 -6.01 5.59
N GLN A 45 -21.14 -6.73 6.51
CA GLN A 45 -22.55 -6.58 6.84
C GLN A 45 -22.69 -5.56 7.97
N VAL A 46 -23.45 -4.49 7.73
CA VAL A 46 -23.63 -3.40 8.69
C VAL A 46 -25.11 -3.02 8.83
N PRO A 47 -25.57 -2.54 9.99
CA PRO A 47 -26.90 -1.97 10.13
C PRO A 47 -27.08 -0.76 9.20
N LYS A 48 -28.26 -0.61 8.57
CA LYS A 48 -28.53 0.47 7.60
C LYS A 48 -28.38 1.88 8.20
N ASN A 49 -28.68 2.02 9.49
CA ASN A 49 -28.62 3.30 10.21
C ASN A 49 -27.42 3.31 11.19
N ALA A 50 -26.37 2.54 10.91
CA ALA A 50 -25.17 2.51 11.73
C ALA A 50 -24.48 3.88 11.70
N SER A 51 -23.95 4.32 12.85
CA SER A 51 -23.05 5.49 12.90
C SER A 51 -21.67 5.13 12.33
N SER A 52 -20.87 6.15 12.01
CA SER A 52 -19.48 5.94 11.57
C SER A 52 -18.66 5.12 12.58
N ASP A 53 -18.88 5.31 13.89
CA ASP A 53 -18.18 4.57 14.94
C ASP A 53 -18.51 3.07 14.91
N VAL A 54 -19.78 2.73 14.68
CA VAL A 54 -20.21 1.32 14.56
C VAL A 54 -19.56 0.69 13.34
N VAL A 55 -19.57 1.38 12.19
CA VAL A 55 -18.96 0.88 10.94
C VAL A 55 -17.46 0.67 11.11
N LEU A 56 -16.74 1.67 11.63
CA LEU A 56 -15.29 1.58 11.85
C LEU A 56 -14.93 0.52 12.90
N THR A 57 -15.79 0.30 13.90
CA THR A 57 -15.60 -0.79 14.89
C THR A 57 -15.75 -2.16 14.24
N ILE A 58 -16.75 -2.35 13.37
CA ILE A 58 -16.93 -3.59 12.60
C ILE A 58 -15.69 -3.87 11.73
N ILE A 59 -15.20 -2.85 11.02
CA ILE A 59 -14.02 -2.95 10.16
C ILE A 59 -12.76 -3.28 10.97
N LYS A 60 -12.54 -2.56 12.09
CA LYS A 60 -11.41 -2.80 12.99
C LYS A 60 -11.39 -4.21 13.56
N ASN A 61 -12.56 -4.79 13.81
CA ASN A 61 -12.71 -6.14 14.35
C ASN A 61 -12.75 -7.23 13.27
N ASN A 62 -12.41 -6.91 12.01
CA ASN A 62 -12.30 -7.92 10.96
C ASN A 62 -11.30 -9.01 11.38
N GLN A 63 -11.77 -10.26 11.46
CA GLN A 63 -10.98 -11.37 11.98
C GLN A 63 -9.73 -11.67 11.15
N LYS A 64 -9.79 -11.48 9.82
CA LYS A 64 -8.62 -11.69 8.94
C LYS A 64 -7.54 -10.67 9.27
N PHE A 65 -7.93 -9.40 9.44
CA PHE A 65 -7.01 -8.32 9.76
C PHE A 65 -6.38 -8.49 11.14
N VAL A 66 -7.20 -8.79 12.15
CA VAL A 66 -6.74 -9.07 13.52
C VAL A 66 -5.77 -10.26 13.53
N LYS A 67 -6.08 -11.34 12.80
CA LYS A 67 -5.20 -12.50 12.68
C LYS A 67 -3.88 -12.17 11.97
N ALA A 68 -3.91 -11.34 10.93
CA ALA A 68 -2.70 -10.88 10.26
C ALA A 68 -1.77 -10.12 11.22
N PHE A 69 -2.29 -9.20 12.04
CA PHE A 69 -1.48 -8.52 13.05
C PHE A 69 -0.93 -9.45 14.13
N GLN A 70 -1.71 -10.44 14.57
CA GLN A 70 -1.21 -11.47 15.47
C GLN A 70 -0.05 -12.26 14.83
N ASN A 71 -0.13 -12.58 13.54
CA ASN A 71 0.93 -13.27 12.82
C ASN A 71 2.17 -12.38 12.67
N ILE A 72 2.02 -11.08 12.34
CA ILE A 72 3.12 -10.11 12.30
C ILE A 72 3.89 -10.12 13.62
N LYS A 73 3.19 -10.03 14.75
CA LYS A 73 3.78 -10.03 16.10
C LYS A 73 4.50 -11.34 16.43
N LYS A 74 4.03 -12.48 15.89
CA LYS A 74 4.59 -13.81 16.17
C LYS A 74 5.78 -14.18 15.28
N GLN A 75 5.78 -13.73 14.03
CA GLN A 75 6.66 -14.25 12.98
C GLN A 75 7.71 -13.24 12.52
N THR A 76 7.53 -11.94 12.83
CA THR A 76 8.42 -10.87 12.38
C THR A 76 8.92 -10.03 13.56
N LYS A 77 9.94 -9.20 13.30
CA LYS A 77 10.40 -8.17 14.25
C LYS A 77 9.72 -6.80 14.00
N LEU A 78 8.76 -6.74 13.07
CA LEU A 78 8.09 -5.51 12.69
C LEU A 78 7.00 -5.17 13.72
N THR A 79 6.83 -3.88 14.00
CA THR A 79 5.61 -3.38 14.62
C THR A 79 4.43 -3.50 13.65
N GLU A 80 3.20 -3.54 14.17
CA GLU A 80 1.98 -3.54 13.35
C GLU A 80 1.97 -2.36 12.36
N LYS A 81 2.41 -1.18 12.80
CA LYS A 81 2.50 0.01 11.96
C LYS A 81 3.53 -0.15 10.83
N GLN A 82 4.74 -0.64 11.13
CA GLN A 82 5.76 -0.87 10.11
C GLN A 82 5.30 -1.91 9.08
N ALA A 83 4.70 -3.01 9.53
CA ALA A 83 4.18 -4.05 8.65
C ALA A 83 3.03 -3.53 7.78
N LEU A 84 2.14 -2.69 8.33
CA LEU A 84 1.05 -2.09 7.57
C LEU A 84 1.55 -1.10 6.51
N ILE A 85 2.56 -0.28 6.85
CA ILE A 85 3.21 0.61 5.89
C ILE A 85 3.83 -0.19 4.74
N LEU A 86 4.64 -1.20 5.06
CA LEU A 86 5.26 -2.08 4.07
C LEU A 86 4.20 -2.75 3.18
N ALA A 87 3.13 -3.27 3.77
CA ALA A 87 2.05 -3.91 3.02
C ALA A 87 1.34 -2.93 2.09
N SER A 88 1.13 -1.68 2.51
CA SER A 88 0.52 -0.65 1.65
C SER A 88 1.42 -0.26 0.46
N LEU A 89 2.74 -0.27 0.65
CA LEU A 89 3.69 -0.04 -0.43
C LEU A 89 3.68 -1.23 -1.39
N VAL A 90 3.78 -2.47 -0.88
CA VAL A 90 3.72 -3.70 -1.68
C VAL A 90 2.43 -3.80 -2.49
N GLU A 91 1.28 -3.43 -1.90
CA GLU A 91 -0.02 -3.44 -2.56
C GLU A 91 -0.02 -2.62 -3.86
N ARG A 92 0.65 -1.46 -3.82
CA ARG A 92 0.70 -0.52 -4.96
C ARG A 92 1.75 -0.90 -5.99
N GLU A 93 2.78 -1.65 -5.60
CA GLU A 93 3.89 -2.06 -6.46
C GLU A 93 3.61 -3.39 -7.19
N ALA A 94 2.83 -4.29 -6.59
CA ALA A 94 2.69 -5.65 -7.06
C ALA A 94 1.23 -6.09 -7.24
N ARG A 95 0.86 -6.41 -8.48
CA ARG A 95 -0.51 -6.86 -8.85
C ARG A 95 -0.79 -8.33 -8.54
N GLN A 96 0.24 -9.18 -8.57
CA GLN A 96 0.10 -10.64 -8.48
C GLN A 96 0.68 -11.17 -7.16
N PRO A 97 0.05 -12.17 -6.51
CA PRO A 97 0.52 -12.71 -5.23
C PRO A 97 1.99 -13.16 -5.23
N SER A 98 2.44 -13.89 -6.26
CA SER A 98 3.83 -14.37 -6.36
C SER A 98 4.85 -13.24 -6.51
N THR A 99 4.43 -12.12 -7.12
CA THR A 99 5.24 -10.90 -7.21
C THR A 99 5.28 -10.18 -5.87
N ARG A 100 4.16 -10.13 -5.13
CA ARG A 100 4.06 -9.42 -3.84
C ARG A 100 5.10 -9.92 -2.84
N GLU A 101 5.31 -11.23 -2.72
CA GLU A 101 6.30 -11.79 -1.78
C GLU A 101 7.74 -11.38 -2.13
N LYS A 102 8.12 -11.46 -3.42
CA LYS A 102 9.46 -11.04 -3.88
C LYS A 102 9.69 -9.54 -3.66
N ILE A 103 8.68 -8.71 -3.98
CA ILE A 103 8.74 -7.27 -3.80
C ILE A 103 8.79 -6.91 -2.32
N ALA A 104 8.00 -7.58 -1.48
CA ALA A 104 8.07 -7.43 -0.03
C ALA A 104 9.47 -7.75 0.51
N GLY A 105 10.10 -8.83 0.02
CA GLY A 105 11.48 -9.17 0.35
C GLY A 105 12.49 -8.07 -0.02
N ILE A 106 12.39 -7.50 -1.23
CA ILE A 106 13.27 -6.41 -1.68
C ILE A 106 13.04 -5.13 -0.88
N ILE A 107 11.78 -4.71 -0.69
CA ILE A 107 11.44 -3.50 0.09
C ILE A 107 11.88 -3.66 1.55
N LEU A 108 11.65 -4.83 2.16
CA LEU A 108 12.09 -5.11 3.52
C LEU A 108 13.62 -5.10 3.63
N LYS A 109 14.33 -5.69 2.67
CA LYS A 109 15.80 -5.65 2.59
C LYS A 109 16.33 -4.22 2.50
N ARG A 110 15.75 -3.39 1.61
CA ARG A 110 16.11 -1.96 1.49
C ARG A 110 15.87 -1.22 2.80
N TYR A 111 14.72 -1.44 3.44
CA TYR A 111 14.38 -0.83 4.73
C TYR A 111 15.39 -1.19 5.82
N LEU A 112 15.73 -2.48 5.96
CA LEU A 112 16.68 -2.96 6.97
C LEU A 112 18.12 -2.49 6.73
N ALA A 113 18.46 -2.18 5.48
CA ALA A 113 19.79 -1.70 5.08
C ALA A 113 19.92 -0.17 5.08
N ASP A 114 18.92 0.59 5.56
CA ASP A 114 18.88 2.05 5.48
C ASP A 114 19.08 2.56 4.04
N TRP A 115 18.49 1.86 3.07
CA TRP A 115 18.52 2.18 1.64
C TRP A 115 17.23 2.92 1.23
N PRO A 116 17.29 3.92 0.33
CA PRO A 116 16.09 4.58 -0.21
C PRO A 116 15.07 3.58 -0.80
N LEU A 117 13.78 3.70 -0.47
CA LEU A 117 12.83 2.72 -1.01
C LEU A 117 12.53 2.97 -2.49
N ASP A 118 12.63 4.23 -2.96
CA ASP A 118 12.45 4.63 -4.36
C ASP A 118 11.14 4.11 -4.99
N LEU A 119 10.02 4.31 -4.30
CA LEU A 119 8.70 3.78 -4.69
C LEU A 119 7.78 4.88 -5.21
N ASP A 120 7.32 4.71 -6.46
CA ASP A 120 6.35 5.60 -7.11
C ASP A 120 5.02 5.65 -6.33
N ALA A 121 4.64 4.55 -5.68
CA ALA A 121 3.45 4.49 -4.82
C ALA A 121 3.40 5.62 -3.77
N SER A 122 4.57 5.97 -3.21
CA SER A 122 4.67 7.04 -2.22
C SER A 122 4.47 8.43 -2.85
N LEU A 123 4.99 8.65 -4.06
CA LEU A 123 4.82 9.89 -4.81
C LEU A 123 3.37 10.06 -5.27
N GLN A 124 2.74 8.99 -5.75
CA GLN A 124 1.33 8.99 -6.10
C GLN A 124 0.46 9.39 -4.90
N TYR A 125 0.78 8.89 -3.70
CA TYR A 125 0.07 9.28 -2.48
C TYR A 125 0.20 10.78 -2.16
N ILE A 126 1.40 11.34 -2.32
CA ILE A 126 1.67 12.76 -2.09
C ILE A 126 0.89 13.64 -3.08
N LEU A 127 0.89 13.26 -4.35
CA LEU A 127 0.23 13.98 -5.43
C LEU A 127 -1.29 14.02 -5.29
N GLY A 128 -1.89 12.96 -4.69
CA GLY A 128 -3.32 12.90 -4.42
C GLY A 128 -4.18 12.94 -5.68
N TYR A 129 -5.40 13.50 -5.56
CA TYR A 129 -6.38 13.49 -6.64
C TYR A 129 -5.93 14.29 -7.87
N GLN A 130 -5.78 13.58 -8.99
CA GLN A 130 -5.44 14.15 -10.29
C GLN A 130 -6.71 14.49 -11.06
N THR A 131 -7.08 15.78 -11.08
CA THR A 131 -8.29 16.27 -11.74
C THR A 131 -8.39 15.86 -13.21
N ASN A 132 -7.27 15.90 -13.95
CA ASN A 132 -7.22 15.55 -15.37
C ASN A 132 -7.43 14.04 -15.63
N GLU A 133 -7.02 13.20 -14.69
CA GLU A 133 -7.14 11.73 -14.80
C GLU A 133 -8.39 11.20 -14.07
N LYS A 134 -9.06 12.05 -13.29
CA LYS A 134 -10.15 11.70 -12.37
C LYS A 134 -9.79 10.52 -11.45
N SER A 135 -8.54 10.50 -10.98
CA SER A 135 -7.94 9.39 -10.23
C SER A 135 -7.10 9.90 -9.07
N TRP A 136 -7.12 9.20 -7.94
CA TRP A 136 -6.18 9.43 -6.83
C TRP A 136 -4.75 8.94 -7.11
N TRP A 137 -4.59 8.20 -8.20
CA TRP A 137 -3.36 7.50 -8.54
C TRP A 137 -2.90 7.97 -9.92
N LYS A 138 -1.95 8.92 -9.94
CA LYS A 138 -1.32 9.41 -11.18
C LYS A 138 -0.65 8.25 -11.91
N LYS A 139 -0.98 8.03 -13.18
CA LYS A 139 -0.46 6.87 -13.94
C LYS A 139 1.04 6.90 -14.19
N SER A 140 1.62 8.08 -14.40
CA SER A 140 3.03 8.24 -14.73
C SER A 140 3.65 9.31 -13.83
N VAL A 141 4.56 8.88 -12.97
CA VAL A 141 5.37 9.76 -12.13
C VAL A 141 6.49 10.37 -12.98
N THR A 142 6.68 11.69 -12.88
CA THR A 142 7.72 12.41 -13.61
C THR A 142 8.94 12.66 -12.73
N ASP A 143 10.04 13.10 -13.34
CA ASP A 143 11.24 13.45 -12.58
C ASP A 143 11.03 14.69 -11.70
N GLU A 144 10.12 15.59 -12.07
CA GLU A 144 9.70 16.70 -11.19
C GLU A 144 8.98 16.19 -9.94
N ASP A 145 8.10 15.19 -10.08
CA ASP A 145 7.38 14.61 -8.94
C ASP A 145 8.35 14.03 -7.90
N LYS A 146 9.46 13.41 -8.34
CA LYS A 146 10.49 12.83 -7.46
C LYS A 146 11.16 13.87 -6.56
N ASN A 147 11.12 15.15 -6.92
CA ASN A 147 11.75 16.24 -6.18
C ASN A 147 10.84 16.86 -5.10
N ILE A 148 9.56 16.48 -5.04
CA ILE A 148 8.59 17.02 -4.07
C ILE A 148 9.09 16.84 -2.64
N ASP A 149 9.05 17.90 -1.85
CA ASP A 149 9.43 17.86 -0.44
C ASP A 149 8.27 17.38 0.43
N SER A 150 8.42 16.19 1.00
CA SER A 150 7.41 15.56 1.85
C SER A 150 8.05 14.40 2.62
N PRO A 151 7.64 14.15 3.88
CA PRO A 151 8.13 13.00 4.64
C PRO A 151 7.70 11.66 4.02
N PHE A 152 6.71 11.64 3.13
CA PHE A 152 6.32 10.44 2.39
C PHE A 152 7.23 10.15 1.18
N ASN A 153 8.04 11.10 0.72
CA ASN A 153 8.85 10.89 -0.47
C ASN A 153 10.00 9.92 -0.19
N THR A 154 9.86 8.67 -0.62
CA THR A 154 10.85 7.60 -0.38
C THR A 154 12.09 7.67 -1.27
N TYR A 155 12.14 8.61 -2.22
CA TYR A 155 13.35 8.92 -3.00
C TYR A 155 14.27 9.88 -2.24
N LYS A 156 13.68 10.80 -1.45
CA LYS A 156 14.42 11.80 -0.68
C LYS A 156 14.69 11.37 0.76
N ASN A 157 13.81 10.55 1.33
CA ASN A 157 13.89 10.13 2.72
C ASN A 157 14.12 8.62 2.80
N LYS A 158 15.13 8.22 3.54
CA LYS A 158 15.37 6.81 3.89
C LYS A 158 14.38 6.34 4.95
N GLY A 159 14.20 5.03 5.02
CA GLY A 159 13.26 4.40 5.95
C GLY A 159 11.84 4.35 5.41
N LEU A 160 10.88 4.08 6.30
CA LEU A 160 9.46 4.02 5.96
C LEU A 160 8.84 5.42 5.95
N PRO A 161 7.83 5.68 5.09
CA PRO A 161 7.02 6.89 5.22
C PRO A 161 6.27 6.92 6.57
N PRO A 162 5.74 8.08 7.00
CA PRO A 162 5.16 8.24 8.33
C PRO A 162 3.94 7.36 8.61
N GLU A 163 3.16 7.03 7.57
CA GLU A 163 1.93 6.25 7.62
C GLU A 163 1.78 5.42 6.33
N PRO A 164 0.86 4.44 6.29
CA PRO A 164 0.54 3.72 5.07
C PRO A 164 0.09 4.65 3.94
N VAL A 165 0.20 4.21 2.69
CA VAL A 165 -0.25 4.97 1.51
C VAL A 165 -1.62 4.54 0.98
N CYS A 166 -2.11 3.38 1.41
CA CYS A 166 -3.42 2.85 1.07
C CYS A 166 -3.84 1.79 2.09
N SER A 167 -5.04 1.24 1.93
CA SER A 167 -5.52 0.05 2.64
C SER A 167 -5.07 -1.23 1.91
N PRO A 168 -4.08 -1.97 2.44
CA PRO A 168 -3.55 -3.16 1.77
C PRO A 168 -4.50 -4.35 1.90
N SER A 169 -4.40 -5.27 0.95
CA SER A 169 -5.06 -6.57 1.00
C SER A 169 -4.47 -7.47 2.09
N LEU A 170 -5.19 -8.54 2.40
CA LEU A 170 -4.63 -9.63 3.21
C LEU A 170 -3.38 -10.24 2.54
N SER A 171 -3.40 -10.37 1.20
CA SER A 171 -2.28 -10.94 0.44
C SER A 171 -1.00 -10.11 0.59
N SER A 172 -1.11 -8.78 0.62
CA SER A 172 0.05 -7.90 0.84
C SER A 172 0.55 -7.95 2.29
N LEU A 173 -0.34 -8.10 3.27
CA LEU A 173 0.07 -8.34 4.67
C LEU A 173 0.79 -9.68 4.80
N GLU A 174 0.27 -10.74 4.19
CA GLU A 174 0.90 -12.08 4.18
C GLU A 174 2.24 -12.06 3.46
N ALA A 175 2.37 -11.32 2.35
CA ALA A 175 3.64 -11.13 1.65
C ALA A 175 4.69 -10.47 2.54
N VAL A 176 4.31 -9.49 3.37
CA VAL A 176 5.22 -8.86 4.35
C VAL A 176 5.58 -9.80 5.50
N ILE A 177 4.62 -10.61 5.98
CA ILE A 177 4.88 -11.62 7.02
C ILE A 177 5.90 -12.66 6.54
N ASN A 178 5.78 -13.09 5.28
CA ASN A 178 6.62 -14.13 4.67
C ASN A 178 7.84 -13.56 3.93
N ALA A 179 8.04 -12.24 3.96
CA ALA A 179 9.10 -11.59 3.20
C ALA A 179 10.48 -12.08 3.64
N ASP A 180 11.28 -12.55 2.68
CA ASP A 180 12.66 -12.94 2.91
C ASP A 180 13.63 -11.83 2.45
N PRO A 181 14.22 -11.05 3.38
CA PRO A 181 15.17 -10.01 3.04
C PRO A 181 16.54 -10.57 2.61
N SER A 182 16.75 -11.90 2.62
CA SER A 182 17.98 -12.54 2.12
C SER A 182 18.04 -12.67 0.59
N THR A 183 16.96 -12.29 -0.11
CA THR A 183 16.91 -12.20 -1.58
C THR A 183 18.15 -11.49 -2.14
N PRO A 184 18.76 -11.98 -3.23
CA PRO A 184 19.93 -11.31 -3.82
C PRO A 184 19.55 -9.97 -4.48
N TYR A 185 18.29 -9.83 -4.88
CA TYR A 185 17.83 -8.67 -5.63
C TYR A 185 17.79 -7.41 -4.78
N TRP A 186 18.11 -6.29 -5.41
CA TRP A 186 17.97 -4.95 -4.87
C TRP A 186 17.04 -4.09 -5.70
N PHE A 187 16.85 -4.42 -6.98
CA PHE A 187 16.07 -3.65 -7.93
C PHE A 187 15.00 -4.51 -8.58
N TYR A 188 13.94 -3.86 -9.03
CA TYR A 188 12.91 -4.47 -9.83
C TYR A 188 12.30 -3.44 -10.78
N LEU A 189 11.67 -3.90 -11.87
CA LEU A 189 10.80 -3.10 -12.73
C LEU A 189 9.69 -3.98 -13.29
N THR A 190 8.57 -3.36 -13.68
CA THR A 190 7.51 -4.02 -14.44
C THR A 190 7.59 -3.57 -15.89
N ASP A 191 7.64 -4.49 -16.84
CA ASP A 191 7.60 -4.15 -18.26
C ASP A 191 6.18 -3.83 -18.77
N ASN A 192 6.08 -3.41 -20.04
CA ASN A 192 4.81 -3.04 -20.66
C ASN A 192 3.80 -4.21 -20.76
N ASN A 193 4.27 -5.46 -20.64
CA ASN A 193 3.42 -6.66 -20.61
C ASN A 193 3.01 -7.06 -19.19
N GLY A 194 3.44 -6.30 -18.17
CA GLY A 194 3.18 -6.59 -16.77
C GLY A 194 4.12 -7.61 -16.15
N VAL A 195 5.23 -7.96 -16.82
CA VAL A 195 6.22 -8.92 -16.31
C VAL A 195 7.24 -8.20 -15.45
N MET A 196 7.54 -8.81 -14.30
CA MET A 196 8.53 -8.28 -13.35
C MET A 196 9.92 -8.78 -13.69
N HIS A 197 10.87 -7.85 -13.77
CA HIS A 197 12.29 -8.12 -13.93
C HIS A 197 13.02 -7.67 -12.68
N TYR A 198 13.95 -8.49 -12.18
CA TYR A 198 14.68 -8.26 -10.95
C TYR A 198 16.18 -8.14 -11.25
N ALA A 199 16.90 -7.35 -10.45
CA ALA A 199 18.34 -7.15 -10.62
C ALA A 199 19.05 -7.05 -9.26
N VAL A 200 20.29 -7.54 -9.22
CA VAL A 200 21.18 -7.50 -8.07
C VAL A 200 21.96 -6.19 -8.05
N THR A 201 22.42 -5.72 -9.21
CA THR A 201 23.19 -4.48 -9.35
C THR A 201 22.44 -3.39 -10.11
N LEU A 202 22.95 -2.16 -10.03
CA LEU A 202 22.39 -1.04 -10.78
C LEU A 202 22.59 -1.23 -12.29
N GLU A 203 23.74 -1.74 -12.71
CA GLU A 203 24.05 -2.00 -14.12
C GLU A 203 23.09 -3.04 -14.72
N GLU A 204 22.78 -4.10 -13.97
CA GLU A 204 21.76 -5.08 -14.37
C GLU A 204 20.37 -4.44 -14.46
N HIS A 205 20.02 -3.56 -13.53
CA HIS A 205 18.75 -2.85 -13.56
C HIS A 205 18.65 -1.91 -14.76
N GLU A 206 19.69 -1.13 -15.05
CA GLU A 206 19.76 -0.26 -16.23
C GLU A 206 19.68 -1.05 -17.53
N ALA A 207 20.35 -2.20 -17.61
CA ALA A 207 20.23 -3.11 -18.74
C ALA A 207 18.80 -3.63 -18.93
N ASN A 208 18.11 -3.97 -17.83
CA ASN A 208 16.69 -4.33 -17.87
C ASN A 208 15.82 -3.15 -18.35
N VAL A 209 16.08 -1.93 -17.90
CA VAL A 209 15.36 -0.73 -18.37
C VAL A 209 15.53 -0.55 -19.88
N GLN A 210 16.75 -0.64 -20.42
CA GLN A 210 16.99 -0.53 -21.86
C GLN A 210 16.29 -1.63 -22.66
N LYS A 211 16.22 -2.85 -22.11
CA LYS A 211 15.69 -4.02 -22.82
C LYS A 211 14.17 -4.10 -22.82
N TYR A 212 13.52 -3.66 -21.75
CA TYR A 212 12.10 -3.93 -21.51
C TYR A 212 11.19 -2.69 -21.49
N LEU A 213 11.75 -1.48 -21.34
CA LEU A 213 10.97 -0.23 -21.23
C LEU A 213 11.24 0.77 -22.35
N ARG A 214 12.28 0.59 -23.16
CA ARG A 214 12.62 1.44 -24.30
C ARG A 214 12.33 0.78 -25.64
#